data_AF-A0A7J4LM24-F1
#
_entry.id   AF-A0A7J4LM24-F1
#
_cell.length_a   1.000
_cell.length_b   1.000
_cell.length_c   1.000
_cell.angle_alpha   90.00
_cell.angle_beta   90.00
_cell.angle_gamma   90.00
#
_symmetry.space_group_name_H-M   'P 1'
#
loop_
_entity.id
_entity.type
_entity.pdbx_description
1 polymer ?
#
loop_
_entity_poly.entity_id
_entity_poly.type
_entity_poly.pdbx_seq_one_letter_code
_entity_poly.pdbx_strand_id
1 'polypeptide(L)'
;MYQEFETRTSYKYLKEVINSLEEPICMLGGWAVFFHVNEKFKKAQGKPYIGSRDIDLGFNMGANLKQSALAQTIKILTEKLKFKPLSFRLMKEIHTETQEEIKEGEIVPSYFIFPMYVDLIVDVIPDNFREVF
;
A
#
# COMPACT_ATOMS: atom_id res chain seq x y z
N MET A 1 -2.30 5.06 18.74
CA MET A 1 -2.94 5.72 17.58
C MET A 1 -1.82 6.12 16.64
N TYR A 2 -2.00 6.03 15.32
CA TYR A 2 -0.92 6.34 14.36
C TYR A 2 -0.37 7.75 14.55
N GLN A 3 0.93 7.92 14.30
CA GLN A 3 1.50 9.25 14.18
C GLN A 3 1.07 9.87 12.86
N GLU A 4 0.93 11.20 12.82
CA GLU A 4 0.44 11.91 11.64
C GLU A 4 1.28 11.61 10.39
N PHE A 5 2.61 11.55 10.55
CA PHE A 5 3.53 11.26 9.46
C PHE A 5 3.31 9.87 8.84
N GLU A 6 2.93 8.86 9.64
CA GLU A 6 2.70 7.49 9.15
C GLU A 6 1.57 7.49 8.10
N THR A 7 0.46 8.15 8.43
CA THR A 7 -0.70 8.25 7.53
C THR A 7 -0.43 9.19 6.35
N ARG A 8 0.33 10.27 6.54
CA ARG A 8 0.71 11.19 5.46
C ARG A 8 1.63 10.52 4.44
N THR A 9 2.63 9.78 4.92
CA THR A 9 3.56 9.04 4.06
C THR A 9 2.83 7.91 3.34
N SER A 10 1.99 7.14 4.04
CA SER A 10 1.14 6.12 3.41
C SER A 10 0.26 6.71 2.31
N TYR A 11 -0.36 7.88 2.55
CA TYR A 11 -1.16 8.56 1.53
C TYR A 11 -0.34 9.04 0.31
N LYS A 12 0.91 9.50 0.52
CA LYS A 12 1.83 9.83 -0.58
C LYS A 12 2.04 8.61 -1.48
N TYR A 13 2.42 7.48 -0.90
CA TYR A 13 2.64 6.26 -1.66
C TYR A 13 1.36 5.69 -2.27
N LEU A 14 0.22 5.76 -1.58
CA LEU A 14 -1.07 5.39 -2.15
C LEU A 14 -1.31 6.12 -3.46
N LYS A 15 -1.13 7.45 -3.50
CA LYS A 15 -1.29 8.21 -4.75
C LYS A 15 -0.32 7.75 -5.84
N GLU A 16 0.94 7.50 -5.51
CA GLU A 16 1.94 7.02 -6.48
C GLU A 16 1.57 5.66 -7.06
N VAL A 17 1.07 4.74 -6.22
CA VAL A 17 0.58 3.43 -6.64
C VAL A 17 -0.65 3.57 -7.53
N ILE A 18 -1.71 4.22 -7.05
CA ILE A 18 -2.96 4.40 -7.81
C ILE A 18 -2.70 5.09 -9.16
N ASN A 19 -1.88 6.14 -9.20
CA ASN A 19 -1.56 6.87 -10.44
C ASN A 19 -0.73 6.06 -11.45
N SER A 20 -0.12 4.95 -11.03
CA SER A 20 0.67 4.09 -11.91
C SER A 20 -0.13 2.92 -12.48
N LEU A 21 -1.40 2.75 -12.09
CA LEU A 21 -2.23 1.59 -12.45
C LEU A 21 -3.26 1.97 -13.52
N GLU A 22 -3.43 1.10 -14.52
CA GLU A 22 -4.25 1.39 -15.71
C GLU A 22 -5.72 0.90 -15.61
N GLU A 23 -6.09 0.09 -14.61
CA GLU A 23 -7.35 -0.67 -14.59
C GLU A 23 -7.96 -0.82 -13.18
N PRO A 24 -9.25 -1.23 -13.02
CA PRO A 24 -9.97 -1.01 -11.77
C PRO A 24 -9.38 -1.81 -10.62
N ILE A 25 -8.92 -1.06 -9.63
CA ILE A 25 -8.40 -1.52 -8.36
C ILE A 25 -9.45 -1.25 -7.29
N CYS A 26 -9.77 -2.28 -6.53
CA CYS A 26 -10.63 -2.13 -5.37
C CYS A 26 -9.78 -1.62 -4.21
N MET A 27 -10.07 -0.42 -3.71
CA MET A 27 -9.42 0.04 -2.48
C MET A 27 -10.07 -0.63 -1.28
N LEU A 28 -9.25 -1.17 -0.38
CA LEU A 28 -9.69 -1.87 0.82
C LEU A 28 -9.14 -1.20 2.09
N GLY A 29 -9.47 -1.78 3.24
CA GLY A 29 -8.86 -1.43 4.52
C GLY A 29 -9.12 0.01 5.00
N GLY A 30 -8.15 0.54 5.75
CA GLY A 30 -8.31 1.82 6.45
C GLY A 30 -8.50 3.01 5.51
N TRP A 31 -7.81 3.00 4.35
CA TRP A 31 -7.97 4.07 3.35
C TRP A 31 -9.35 4.06 2.71
N ALA A 32 -9.92 2.88 2.42
CA ALA A 32 -11.29 2.78 1.91
C ALA A 32 -12.31 3.37 2.91
N VAL A 33 -12.17 3.05 4.20
CA VAL A 33 -13.01 3.62 5.27
C VAL A 33 -12.84 5.14 5.31
N PHE A 34 -11.59 5.63 5.33
CA PHE A 34 -11.29 7.06 5.34
C PHE A 34 -12.01 7.78 4.19
N PHE A 35 -11.87 7.35 2.94
CA PHE A 35 -12.53 8.01 1.81
C PHE A 35 -14.05 7.93 1.89
N HIS A 36 -14.60 6.86 2.44
CA HIS A 36 -16.05 6.71 2.58
C HIS A 36 -16.66 7.59 3.68
N VAL A 37 -15.98 7.78 4.81
CA VAL A 37 -16.58 8.39 6.01
C VAL A 37 -16.02 9.76 6.38
N ASN A 38 -14.84 10.15 5.89
CA ASN A 38 -14.08 11.30 6.38
C ASN A 38 -14.87 12.62 6.33
N GLU A 39 -15.67 12.88 5.28
CA GLU A 39 -16.45 14.11 5.20
C GLU A 39 -17.49 14.22 6.34
N LYS A 40 -18.29 13.18 6.54
CA LYS A 40 -19.32 13.15 7.60
C LYS A 40 -18.67 13.14 8.98
N PHE A 41 -17.58 12.39 9.14
CA PHE A 41 -16.83 12.35 10.37
C PHE A 41 -16.26 13.73 10.73
N LYS A 42 -15.63 14.43 9.78
CA LYS A 42 -15.08 15.77 9.97
C LYS A 42 -16.16 16.78 10.36
N LYS A 43 -17.34 16.71 9.74
CA LYS A 43 -18.49 17.56 10.11
C LYS A 43 -18.96 17.31 11.55
N ALA A 44 -18.96 16.06 12.00
CA ALA A 44 -19.43 15.69 13.34
C ALA A 44 -18.40 15.93 14.45
N GLN A 45 -17.12 15.70 14.17
CA GLN A 45 -16.05 15.65 15.18
C GLN A 45 -15.11 16.87 15.14
N GLY A 46 -15.23 17.75 14.13
CA GLY A 46 -14.36 18.91 13.96
C GLY A 46 -12.93 18.58 13.51
N LYS A 47 -12.62 17.30 13.27
CA LYS A 47 -11.30 16.82 12.82
C LYS A 47 -11.45 15.69 11.79
N PRO A 48 -10.47 15.49 10.88
CA PRO A 48 -10.52 14.40 9.91
C PRO A 48 -10.60 13.02 10.57
N TYR A 49 -11.16 12.04 9.87
CA TYR A 49 -11.05 10.63 10.22
C TYR A 49 -9.57 10.23 10.17
N ILE A 50 -9.18 9.26 10.99
CA ILE A 50 -7.81 8.77 10.97
C ILE A 50 -7.54 8.07 9.63
N GLY A 51 -6.45 8.45 8.94
CA GLY A 51 -6.02 7.73 7.74
C GLY A 51 -5.52 6.32 8.06
N SER A 52 -4.94 5.66 7.08
CA SER A 52 -4.31 4.35 7.28
C SER A 52 -2.79 4.44 7.22
N ARG A 53 -2.14 3.53 7.93
CA ARG A 53 -0.72 3.24 7.79
C ARG A 53 -0.46 2.35 6.57
N ASP A 54 -1.30 1.34 6.40
CA ASP A 54 -1.15 0.31 5.38
C ASP A 54 -2.04 0.62 4.16
N ILE A 55 -1.61 0.11 3.00
CA ILE A 55 -2.33 0.22 1.73
C ILE A 55 -2.85 -1.17 1.37
N ASP A 56 -4.16 -1.30 1.27
CA ASP A 56 -4.82 -2.56 0.92
C ASP A 56 -5.49 -2.43 -0.44
N LEU A 57 -5.11 -3.30 -1.39
CA LEU A 57 -5.63 -3.28 -2.77
C LEU A 57 -6.20 -4.64 -3.15
N GLY A 58 -7.41 -4.64 -3.67
CA GLY A 58 -8.13 -5.79 -4.20
C GLY A 58 -8.05 -5.88 -5.72
N PHE A 59 -7.84 -7.09 -6.22
CA PHE A 59 -7.72 -7.40 -7.65
C PHE A 59 -8.69 -8.53 -8.03
N ASN A 60 -9.33 -8.37 -9.18
CA ASN A 60 -10.04 -9.46 -9.84
C ASN A 60 -9.04 -10.27 -10.66
N MET A 61 -8.98 -11.59 -10.42
CA MET A 61 -8.10 -12.47 -11.17
C MET A 61 -8.73 -12.87 -12.50
N GLY A 62 -8.29 -12.19 -13.56
CA GLY A 62 -8.62 -12.55 -14.95
C GLY A 62 -7.87 -13.81 -15.43
N ALA A 63 -8.21 -14.26 -16.64
CA ALA A 63 -7.65 -15.50 -17.21
C ALA A 63 -6.13 -15.41 -17.51
N ASN A 64 -5.60 -14.21 -17.82
CA ASN A 64 -4.19 -14.04 -18.14
C ASN A 64 -3.41 -13.48 -16.93
N LEU A 65 -2.86 -14.38 -16.13
CA LEU A 65 -2.17 -14.02 -14.88
C LEU A 65 -0.94 -13.12 -15.09
N LYS A 66 -0.13 -13.39 -16.13
CA LYS A 66 1.12 -12.65 -16.40
C LYS A 66 0.89 -11.21 -16.85
N GLN A 67 -0.27 -10.92 -17.41
CA GLN A 67 -0.67 -9.59 -17.86
C GLN A 67 -1.73 -8.95 -16.97
N SER A 68 -2.10 -9.62 -15.86
CA SER A 68 -3.12 -9.15 -14.92
C SER A 68 -2.72 -7.83 -14.26
N ALA A 69 -3.72 -7.08 -13.79
CA ALA A 69 -3.50 -5.87 -13.00
C ALA A 69 -2.63 -6.13 -11.76
N LEU A 70 -2.76 -7.32 -11.14
CA LEU A 70 -1.91 -7.74 -10.04
C LEU A 70 -0.43 -7.81 -10.47
N ALA A 71 -0.13 -8.47 -11.59
CA ALA A 71 1.24 -8.59 -12.10
C ALA A 71 1.86 -7.24 -12.44
N GLN A 72 1.10 -6.37 -13.09
CA GLN A 72 1.53 -5.00 -13.37
C GLN A 72 1.79 -4.22 -12.08
N THR A 73 0.91 -4.36 -11.09
CA THR A 73 1.05 -3.69 -9.78
C THR A 73 2.28 -4.17 -9.03
N ILE A 74 2.51 -5.48 -8.96
CA ILE A 74 3.72 -6.05 -8.34
C ILE A 74 4.97 -5.51 -9.04
N LYS A 75 4.98 -5.48 -10.38
CA LYS A 75 6.09 -4.93 -11.16
C LYS A 75 6.34 -3.46 -10.83
N ILE A 76 5.31 -2.62 -10.82
CA ILE A 76 5.42 -1.20 -10.47
C ILE A 76 5.94 -1.03 -9.05
N LEU A 77 5.37 -1.74 -8.09
CA LEU A 77 5.75 -1.64 -6.68
C LEU A 77 7.21 -2.04 -6.47
N THR A 78 7.65 -3.15 -7.06
CA THR A 78 9.01 -3.69 -6.88
C THR A 78 10.06 -2.98 -7.73
N GLU A 79 9.80 -2.75 -9.02
CA GLU A 79 10.80 -2.22 -9.95
C GLU A 79 10.88 -0.69 -9.93
N LYS A 80 9.73 0.00 -9.92
CA LYS A 80 9.66 1.47 -9.98
C LYS A 80 9.70 2.07 -8.59
N LEU A 81 8.83 1.57 -7.70
CA LEU A 81 8.68 2.10 -6.35
C LEU A 81 9.55 1.40 -5.32
N LYS A 82 10.37 0.39 -5.70
CA LYS A 82 11.37 -0.26 -4.83
C LYS A 82 10.81 -0.84 -3.51
N PHE A 83 9.57 -1.31 -3.51
CA PHE A 83 9.06 -2.11 -2.40
C PHE A 83 9.71 -3.49 -2.40
N LYS A 84 10.01 -3.98 -1.20
CA LYS A 84 10.58 -5.31 -0.98
C LYS A 84 9.46 -6.32 -0.76
N PRO A 85 9.45 -7.46 -1.48
CA PRO A 85 8.54 -8.56 -1.18
C PRO A 85 8.78 -9.10 0.24
N LEU A 86 7.69 -9.36 0.97
CA LEU A 86 7.70 -9.98 2.29
C LEU A 86 6.52 -10.93 2.39
N SER A 87 6.75 -12.22 2.10
CA SER A 87 5.69 -13.24 2.04
C SER A 87 4.59 -12.81 1.06
N PHE A 88 3.35 -12.61 1.52
CA PHE A 88 2.19 -12.23 0.70
C PHE A 88 2.02 -10.72 0.49
N ARG A 89 2.91 -9.90 1.07
CA ARG A 89 2.81 -8.43 1.05
C ARG A 89 4.08 -7.79 0.54
N LEU A 90 3.99 -6.50 0.28
CA LEU A 90 5.11 -5.64 -0.11
C LEU A 90 5.39 -4.65 1.01
N MET A 91 6.66 -4.36 1.25
CA MET A 91 7.09 -3.54 2.38
C MET A 91 8.12 -2.49 1.94
N LYS A 92 8.02 -1.32 2.54
CA LYS A 92 9.03 -0.27 2.44
C LYS A 92 9.32 0.31 3.82
N GLU A 93 10.59 0.49 4.12
CA GLU A 93 11.04 1.06 5.38
C GLU A 93 11.24 2.56 5.22
N ILE A 94 10.62 3.33 6.10
CA ILE A 94 10.67 4.79 6.10
C ILE A 94 11.31 5.25 7.42
N HIS A 95 12.22 6.20 7.34
CA HIS A 95 12.80 6.82 8.53
C HIS A 95 11.77 7.76 9.16
N THR A 96 11.47 7.59 10.45
CA THR A 96 10.37 8.30 11.12
C THR A 96 10.58 9.82 11.19
N GLU A 97 11.82 10.27 11.39
CA GLU A 97 12.14 11.70 11.47
C GLU A 97 12.18 12.40 10.10
N THR A 98 12.94 11.85 9.14
CA THR A 98 13.10 12.46 7.80
C THR A 98 11.90 12.19 6.89
N GLN A 99 11.11 11.15 7.18
CA GLN A 99 9.98 10.66 6.37
C GLN A 99 10.38 10.21 4.97
N GLU A 100 11.67 9.93 4.77
CA GLU A 100 12.22 9.40 3.53
C GLU A 100 12.45 7.89 3.64
N GLU A 101 12.55 7.25 2.48
CA GLU A 101 12.90 5.83 2.39
C GLU A 101 14.29 5.57 2.96
N ILE A 102 14.41 4.52 3.79
CA ILE A 102 15.69 4.02 4.29
C ILE A 102 16.39 3.28 3.15
N LYS A 103 17.62 3.70 2.85
CA LYS A 103 18.37 3.12 1.73
C LYS A 103 18.93 1.76 2.10
N GLU A 104 19.12 0.93 1.08
CA GLU A 104 19.76 -0.38 1.26
C GLU A 104 21.17 -0.22 1.86
N GLY A 105 21.45 -0.99 2.92
CA GLY A 105 22.72 -0.94 3.65
C GLY A 105 22.79 0.13 4.76
N GLU A 106 21.79 0.99 4.89
CA GLU A 106 21.72 1.97 5.97
C GLU A 106 21.36 1.29 7.30
N ILE A 107 22.15 1.54 8.35
CA ILE A 107 21.90 1.00 9.70
C ILE A 107 21.13 2.05 10.49
N VAL A 108 19.81 1.87 10.55
CA VAL A 108 18.90 2.73 11.32
C VAL A 108 18.42 1.96 12.56
N PRO A 109 18.46 2.55 13.76
CA PRO A 109 17.85 1.92 14.93
C PRO A 109 16.36 1.65 14.70
N SER A 110 15.88 0.47 15.10
CA SER A 110 14.51 0.02 14.78
C SER A 110 13.40 0.96 15.24
N TYR A 111 13.61 1.73 16.31
CA TYR A 111 12.65 2.72 16.80
C TYR A 111 12.52 3.97 15.89
N PHE A 112 13.44 4.16 14.95
CA PHE A 112 13.36 5.16 13.88
C PHE A 112 12.83 4.57 12.56
N ILE A 113 12.38 3.31 12.56
CA ILE A 113 11.88 2.65 11.35
C ILE A 113 10.35 2.51 11.40
N PHE A 114 9.70 3.05 10.38
CA PHE A 114 8.30 2.86 10.08
C PHE A 114 8.16 1.91 8.87
N PRO A 115 7.86 0.60 9.08
CA PRO A 115 7.57 -0.29 7.97
C PRO A 115 6.16 -0.05 7.45
N MET A 116 6.06 0.46 6.24
CA MET A 116 4.81 0.66 5.51
C MET A 116 4.52 -0.57 4.65
N TYR A 117 3.29 -1.08 4.71
CA TYR A 117 2.90 -2.27 3.95
C TYR A 117 1.93 -1.94 2.82
N VAL A 118 2.04 -2.71 1.74
CA VAL A 118 1.05 -2.83 0.68
C VAL A 118 0.60 -4.28 0.62
N ASP A 119 -0.65 -4.53 1.01
CA ASP A 119 -1.28 -5.84 0.96
C ASP A 119 -2.07 -5.96 -0.35
N LEU A 120 -1.76 -7.00 -1.14
CA LEU A 120 -2.40 -7.29 -2.41
C LEU A 120 -3.34 -8.49 -2.22
N ILE A 121 -4.64 -8.25 -2.37
CA ILE A 121 -5.69 -9.23 -2.13
C ILE A 121 -6.35 -9.58 -3.46
N VAL A 122 -6.59 -10.87 -3.69
CA VAL A 122 -7.26 -11.37 -4.88
C VAL A 122 -8.63 -11.94 -4.51
N ASP A 123 -9.59 -11.85 -5.42
CA ASP A 123 -10.93 -12.41 -5.25
C ASP A 123 -10.97 -13.94 -5.34
N VAL A 124 -10.07 -14.53 -6.14
CA VAL A 124 -9.87 -15.98 -6.27
C VAL A 124 -8.38 -16.29 -6.43
N ILE A 125 -7.91 -17.41 -5.88
CA ILE A 125 -6.53 -17.89 -6.06
C ILE A 125 -6.54 -18.98 -7.15
N PRO A 126 -5.97 -18.74 -8.34
CA PRO A 126 -5.85 -19.76 -9.40
C PRO A 126 -4.88 -20.89 -9.02
N ASP A 127 -5.08 -22.09 -9.58
CA ASP A 127 -4.23 -23.26 -9.29
C ASP A 127 -2.75 -23.04 -9.64
N ASN A 128 -2.47 -22.32 -10.72
CA ASN A 128 -1.12 -22.01 -11.19
C ASN A 128 -0.55 -20.69 -10.62
N PHE A 129 -1.14 -20.13 -9.57
CA PHE A 129 -0.72 -18.84 -9.00
C PHE A 129 0.76 -18.81 -8.61
N ARG A 130 1.25 -19.86 -7.93
CA ARG A 130 2.64 -19.99 -7.46
C ARG A 130 3.67 -20.17 -8.57
N GLU A 131 3.24 -20.50 -9.78
CA GLU A 131 4.13 -20.63 -10.94
C GLU A 131 4.35 -19.27 -11.62
N VAL A 132 3.46 -18.31 -11.36
CA VAL A 132 3.46 -16.97 -11.98
C VAL A 132 3.98 -15.90 -11.02
N PHE A 133 3.66 -16.01 -9.73
CA PHE A 133 4.01 -15.07 -8.66
C PHE A 133 4.82 -15.76 -7.56
#